data_AF-A0A382ZK11-F1
#
_entry.id   AF-A0A382ZK11-F1
#
_cell.length_a   1.000
_cell.length_b   1.000
_cell.length_c   1.000
_cell.angle_alpha   90.00
_cell.angle_beta   90.00
_cell.angle_gamma   90.00
#
_symmetry.space_group_name_H-M   'P 1'
#
loop_
_entity.id
_entity.type
_entity.pdbx_description
1 polymer ?
#
loop_
_entity_poly.entity_id
_entity_poly.type
_entity_poly.pdbx_seq_one_letter_code
_entity_poly.pdbx_strand_id
1 'polypeptide(L)'
;RGLVEVRDDIATVDIDTDALATIGKWSPWSRDKHLPVIKTAAEHGMDAFLFDFYFIEDSERELNIKDIDFENDTTANQIKERFPDPDNDLATAAENAGNIFFAQSFKPKTKAQAADSVKKRTEVMDRRLSLMKEKNYFRMVPENEREKYSTIFSAYNIEAPVDVLIEKSAGVYFFQSEPDPDGLQRRFPLLVLYGDRLFPAASLAMALRHYKVSFDSVEIEPGKYLRFDINPELDDFGRSEIHIPINEKGQMVVNWA
;
A
#
# COMPACT_ATOMS: atom_id res chain seq x y z
N ARG A 1 -24.24 -13.73 17.64
CA ARG A 1 -22.78 -13.82 17.44
C ARG A 1 -22.16 -12.91 18.48
N GLY A 2 -21.20 -13.39 19.26
CA GLY A 2 -20.53 -12.57 20.28
C GLY A 2 -19.67 -11.50 19.62
N LEU A 3 -19.34 -10.44 20.35
CA LEU A 3 -18.30 -9.50 19.93
C LEU A 3 -16.99 -10.29 19.80
N VAL A 4 -16.32 -10.17 18.66
CA VAL A 4 -14.94 -10.65 18.50
C VAL A 4 -14.06 -9.70 19.29
N GLU A 5 -13.17 -10.23 20.10
CA GLU A 5 -12.17 -9.43 20.79
C GLU A 5 -11.26 -8.78 19.75
N VAL A 6 -11.25 -7.44 19.72
CA VAL A 6 -10.40 -6.66 18.83
C VAL A 6 -9.15 -6.29 19.60
N ARG A 7 -7.98 -6.38 18.97
CA ARG A 7 -6.73 -5.95 19.60
C ARG A 7 -6.74 -4.43 19.79
N ASP A 8 -6.20 -3.96 20.90
CA ASP A 8 -6.09 -2.53 21.23
C ASP A 8 -4.90 -1.83 20.56
N ASP A 9 -4.02 -2.59 19.90
CA ASP A 9 -2.87 -2.13 19.13
C ASP A 9 -3.13 -2.03 17.62
N ILE A 10 -4.37 -2.26 17.18
CA ILE A 10 -4.80 -2.09 15.79
C ILE A 10 -6.00 -1.15 15.75
N ALA A 11 -5.92 -0.11 14.92
CA ALA A 11 -6.99 0.85 14.72
C ALA A 11 -7.20 1.15 13.23
N THR A 12 -8.41 1.57 12.88
CA THR A 12 -8.74 2.15 11.58
C THR A 12 -9.08 3.63 11.76
N VAL A 13 -8.73 4.44 10.77
CA VAL A 13 -9.12 5.85 10.71
C VAL A 13 -9.94 6.05 9.45
N ASP A 14 -11.24 6.25 9.63
CA ASP A 14 -12.19 6.41 8.54
C ASP A 14 -12.54 7.88 8.30
N ILE A 15 -12.84 8.21 7.04
CA ILE A 15 -13.47 9.47 6.66
C ILE A 15 -14.96 9.19 6.54
N ASP A 16 -15.70 9.45 7.61
CA ASP A 16 -17.12 9.22 7.71
C ASP A 16 -17.96 10.49 7.46
N THR A 17 -19.27 10.38 7.67
CA THR A 17 -20.20 11.50 7.47
C THR A 17 -19.90 12.67 8.41
N ASP A 18 -19.42 12.42 9.63
CA ASP A 18 -19.13 13.47 10.62
C ASP A 18 -17.83 14.19 10.29
N ALA A 19 -16.82 13.46 9.82
CA ALA A 19 -15.59 14.02 9.26
C ALA A 19 -15.91 14.92 8.05
N LEU A 20 -16.76 14.45 7.14
CA LEU A 20 -17.22 15.21 5.98
C LEU A 20 -18.08 16.43 6.36
N ALA A 21 -18.89 16.35 7.42
CA ALA A 21 -19.66 17.49 7.92
C ALA A 21 -18.77 18.57 8.54
N THR A 22 -17.66 18.17 9.18
CA THR A 22 -16.72 19.08 9.85
C THR A 22 -15.75 19.73 8.88
N ILE A 23 -15.14 18.94 8.00
CA ILE A 23 -14.09 19.39 7.07
C ILE A 23 -14.68 19.87 5.74
N GLY A 24 -15.86 19.36 5.34
CA GLY A 24 -16.53 19.65 4.08
C GLY A 24 -16.04 18.80 2.90
N LYS A 25 -16.78 18.92 1.78
CA LYS A 25 -16.56 18.34 0.44
C LYS A 25 -16.58 16.80 0.31
N TRP A 26 -17.45 16.32 -0.59
CA TRP A 26 -17.45 14.96 -1.16
C TRP A 26 -16.64 14.94 -2.47
N SER A 27 -15.37 15.35 -2.39
CA SER A 27 -14.39 15.42 -3.49
C SER A 27 -13.06 14.93 -2.92
N PRO A 28 -12.13 14.33 -3.70
CA PRO A 28 -10.85 13.91 -3.16
C PRO A 28 -10.24 15.03 -2.31
N TRP A 29 -10.03 14.74 -1.03
CA TRP A 29 -9.41 15.69 -0.12
C TRP A 29 -8.00 15.98 -0.64
N SER A 30 -7.61 17.25 -0.60
CA SER A 30 -6.22 17.60 -0.84
C SER A 30 -5.35 16.87 0.21
N ARG A 31 -4.15 16.47 -0.21
CA ARG A 31 -3.27 15.61 0.58
C ARG A 31 -2.83 16.27 1.90
N ASP A 32 -2.90 17.60 1.97
CA ASP A 32 -2.67 18.39 3.20
C ASP A 32 -3.58 17.94 4.37
N LYS A 33 -4.78 17.45 4.07
CA LYS A 33 -5.73 16.96 5.08
C LYS A 33 -5.25 15.71 5.81
N HIS A 34 -4.31 14.97 5.22
CA HIS A 34 -3.75 13.75 5.81
C HIS A 34 -2.50 14.02 6.67
N LEU A 35 -1.91 15.23 6.61
CA LEU A 35 -0.71 15.54 7.37
C LEU A 35 -0.89 15.42 8.90
N PRO A 36 -2.02 15.87 9.50
CA PRO A 36 -2.22 15.72 10.94
C PRO A 36 -2.24 14.26 11.38
N VAL A 37 -2.87 13.36 10.61
CA VAL A 37 -2.98 11.95 11.01
C VAL A 37 -1.62 11.23 10.91
N ILE A 38 -0.80 11.56 9.91
CA ILE A 38 0.58 11.07 9.80
C ILE A 38 1.40 11.55 11.00
N LYS A 39 1.31 12.84 11.35
CA LYS A 39 2.04 13.42 12.46
C LYS A 39 1.64 12.76 13.78
N THR A 40 0.34 12.61 14.04
CA THR A 40 -0.16 11.93 15.24
C THR A 40 0.34 10.49 15.31
N ALA A 41 0.27 9.74 14.20
CA ALA A 41 0.78 8.37 14.16
C ALA A 41 2.27 8.27 14.49
N ALA A 42 3.08 9.21 13.98
CA ALA A 42 4.51 9.28 14.28
C ALA A 42 4.78 9.67 15.75
N GLU A 43 4.08 10.67 16.27
CA GLU A 43 4.23 11.15 17.66
C GLU A 43 3.87 10.07 18.70
N HIS A 44 2.95 9.17 18.34
CA HIS A 44 2.49 8.06 19.18
C HIS A 44 3.23 6.74 18.92
N GLY A 45 4.26 6.73 18.07
CA GLY A 45 5.13 5.58 17.87
C GLY A 45 4.46 4.39 17.17
N MET A 46 3.50 4.64 16.28
CA MET A 46 2.84 3.58 15.54
C MET A 46 3.84 2.81 14.66
N ASP A 47 3.75 1.48 14.59
CA ASP A 47 4.72 0.69 13.82
C ASP A 47 4.53 0.77 12.30
N ALA A 48 3.26 0.92 11.88
CA ALA A 48 2.87 0.95 10.47
C ALA A 48 1.54 1.71 10.26
N PHE A 49 1.49 2.55 9.22
CA PHE A 49 0.27 3.24 8.77
C PHE A 49 0.05 2.96 7.29
N LEU A 50 -1.08 2.35 6.91
CA LEU A 50 -1.46 2.19 5.51
C LEU A 50 -2.57 3.16 5.11
N PHE A 51 -2.37 3.92 4.03
CA PHE A 51 -3.45 4.62 3.35
C PHE A 51 -4.21 3.67 2.43
N ASP A 52 -5.50 3.45 2.71
CA ASP A 52 -6.47 2.90 1.74
C ASP A 52 -6.99 4.02 0.81
N PHE A 53 -6.05 4.72 0.16
CA PHE A 53 -6.31 5.76 -0.83
C PHE A 53 -5.31 5.63 -1.97
N TYR A 54 -5.81 5.63 -3.21
CA TYR A 54 -4.98 5.53 -4.40
C TYR A 54 -4.52 6.92 -4.88
N PHE A 55 -3.36 7.37 -4.41
CA PHE A 55 -2.72 8.63 -4.82
C PHE A 55 -2.00 8.52 -6.17
N ILE A 56 -2.71 8.08 -7.21
CA ILE A 56 -2.13 7.66 -8.51
C ILE A 56 -1.84 8.81 -9.48
N GLU A 57 -2.41 9.98 -9.22
CA GLU A 57 -2.34 11.22 -10.01
C GLU A 57 -1.80 12.37 -9.15
N ASP A 58 -1.04 13.28 -9.78
CA ASP A 58 -0.50 14.47 -9.12
C ASP A 58 -1.65 15.35 -8.61
N SER A 59 -1.55 15.84 -7.36
CA SER A 59 -2.59 16.74 -6.85
C SER A 59 -2.50 18.11 -7.51
N GLU A 60 -3.68 18.71 -7.76
CA GLU A 60 -3.75 20.12 -8.10
C GLU A 60 -3.21 20.97 -6.94
N ARG A 61 -2.51 22.05 -7.28
CA ARG A 61 -2.01 23.02 -6.31
C ARG A 61 -3.02 24.16 -6.22
N GLU A 62 -3.82 24.16 -5.16
CA GLU A 62 -4.83 25.19 -4.89
C GLU A 62 -4.35 26.16 -3.80
N LEU A 63 -4.51 27.46 -4.01
CA LEU A 63 -4.22 28.50 -3.02
C LEU A 63 -5.53 29.02 -2.41
N ASN A 64 -5.68 28.96 -1.08
CA ASN A 64 -6.83 29.59 -0.43
C ASN A 64 -6.58 31.08 -0.21
N ILE A 65 -7.64 31.89 -0.30
CA ILE A 65 -7.58 33.33 -0.05
C ILE A 65 -6.99 33.66 1.34
N LYS A 66 -7.28 32.83 2.34
CA LYS A 66 -6.76 33.00 3.72
C LYS A 66 -5.23 32.85 3.83
N ASP A 67 -4.60 32.22 2.84
CA ASP A 67 -3.16 31.96 2.81
C ASP A 67 -2.41 33.08 2.06
N ILE A 68 -3.14 34.08 1.52
CA ILE A 68 -2.59 35.26 0.86
C ILE A 68 -2.48 36.40 1.88
N ASP A 69 -1.28 36.93 2.02
CA ASP A 69 -1.05 38.18 2.74
C ASP A 69 -1.22 39.35 1.76
N PHE A 70 -2.39 39.98 1.76
CA PHE A 70 -2.69 41.07 0.82
C PHE A 70 -1.82 42.32 0.98
N GLU A 71 -1.12 42.47 2.11
CA GLU A 71 -0.20 43.59 2.33
C GLU A 71 1.20 43.27 1.79
N ASN A 72 1.65 42.02 1.92
CA ASN A 72 3.02 41.61 1.59
C ASN A 72 3.15 40.86 0.25
N ASP A 73 2.14 40.10 -0.18
CA ASP A 73 2.13 39.28 -1.40
C ASP A 73 1.68 40.11 -2.61
N THR A 74 2.41 41.18 -2.89
CA THR A 74 2.04 42.18 -3.93
C THR A 74 2.49 41.81 -5.34
N THR A 75 3.28 40.76 -5.51
CA THR A 75 3.81 40.30 -6.80
C THR A 75 3.38 38.88 -7.15
N ALA A 76 3.32 38.58 -8.44
CA ALA A 76 2.98 37.24 -8.93
C ALA A 76 3.94 36.15 -8.40
N ASN A 77 5.23 36.47 -8.20
CA ASN A 77 6.20 35.50 -7.65
C ASN A 77 5.93 35.20 -6.18
N GLN A 78 5.61 36.21 -5.37
CA GLN A 78 5.23 36.00 -3.96
C GLN A 78 3.96 35.17 -3.86
N ILE A 79 2.94 35.47 -4.66
CA ILE A 79 1.70 34.67 -4.70
C ILE A 79 1.99 33.24 -5.16
N LYS A 80 2.85 33.05 -6.17
CA LYS A 80 3.27 31.73 -6.65
C LYS A 80 3.95 30.91 -5.53
N GLU A 81 4.74 31.54 -4.68
CA GLU A 81 5.41 30.90 -3.54
C GLU A 81 4.43 30.47 -2.43
N ARG A 82 3.21 31.01 -2.38
CA ARG A 82 2.17 30.60 -1.42
C ARG A 82 1.46 29.31 -1.82
N PHE A 83 1.54 28.87 -3.08
CA PHE A 83 0.84 27.66 -3.50
C PHE A 83 1.41 26.44 -2.76
N PRO A 84 0.57 25.67 -2.04
CA PRO A 84 1.02 24.45 -1.38
C PRO A 84 1.50 23.44 -2.41
N ASP A 85 2.28 22.45 -1.96
CA ASP A 85 2.69 21.31 -2.76
C ASP A 85 2.25 20.02 -2.04
N PRO A 86 0.96 19.67 -2.13
CA PRO A 86 0.38 18.62 -1.29
C PRO A 86 1.06 17.26 -1.48
N ASP A 87 1.60 17.01 -2.68
CA ASP A 87 2.34 15.80 -3.02
C ASP A 87 3.66 15.73 -2.24
N ASN A 88 4.48 16.79 -2.31
CA ASN A 88 5.74 16.86 -1.60
C ASN A 88 5.56 17.01 -0.09
N ASP A 89 4.52 17.70 0.37
CA ASP A 89 4.20 17.87 1.79
C ASP A 89 3.83 16.51 2.41
N LEU A 90 2.94 15.75 1.75
CA LEU A 90 2.58 14.40 2.18
C LEU A 90 3.77 13.45 2.16
N ALA A 91 4.58 13.52 1.09
CA ALA A 91 5.77 12.69 0.96
C ALA A 91 6.79 12.99 2.06
N THR A 92 7.02 14.26 2.37
CA THR A 92 7.96 14.68 3.41
C THR A 92 7.45 14.28 4.80
N ALA A 93 6.14 14.39 5.05
CA ALA A 93 5.54 13.88 6.29
C ALA A 93 5.71 12.35 6.40
N ALA A 94 5.51 11.61 5.31
CA ALA A 94 5.70 10.17 5.25
C ALA A 94 7.14 9.74 5.51
N GLU A 95 8.10 10.44 4.93
CA GLU A 95 9.55 10.21 5.12
C GLU A 95 9.95 10.45 6.58
N ASN A 96 9.50 11.57 7.15
CA ASN A 96 9.79 11.92 8.54
C ASN A 96 9.17 10.93 9.54
N ALA A 97 7.97 10.43 9.25
CA ALA A 97 7.31 9.42 10.06
C ALA A 97 7.95 8.02 9.93
N GLY A 98 8.49 7.69 8.75
CA GLY A 98 9.28 6.47 8.50
C GLY A 98 8.49 5.16 8.49
N ASN A 99 7.17 5.21 8.69
CA ASN A 99 6.26 4.06 8.86
C ASN A 99 5.00 4.14 7.96
N ILE A 100 4.98 5.06 7.00
CA ILE A 100 3.81 5.28 6.13
C ILE A 100 3.88 4.42 4.86
N PHE A 101 2.77 3.77 4.54
CA PHE A 101 2.55 2.94 3.38
C PHE A 101 1.42 3.50 2.51
N PHE A 102 1.59 3.43 1.20
CA PHE A 102 0.57 3.88 0.24
C PHE A 102 -0.06 2.71 -0.53
N ALA A 103 -1.30 2.90 -0.95
CA ALA A 103 -2.00 1.92 -1.78
C ALA A 103 -1.43 1.87 -3.21
N GLN A 104 -1.39 0.67 -3.76
CA GLN A 104 -1.38 0.42 -5.20
C GLN A 104 -2.49 -0.56 -5.58
N SER A 105 -2.94 -0.46 -6.83
CA SER A 105 -3.98 -1.34 -7.36
C SER A 105 -3.45 -2.18 -8.52
N PHE A 106 -3.94 -3.40 -8.61
CA PHE A 106 -3.77 -4.30 -9.73
C PHE A 106 -5.10 -4.49 -10.44
N LYS A 107 -5.04 -4.63 -11.76
CA LYS A 107 -6.20 -5.03 -12.57
C LYS A 107 -6.05 -6.48 -13.02
N PRO A 108 -7.06 -7.34 -12.80
CA PRO A 108 -7.04 -8.72 -13.28
C PRO A 108 -6.95 -8.78 -14.82
N LYS A 109 -6.53 -9.95 -15.31
CA LYS A 109 -6.67 -10.28 -16.74
C LYS A 109 -8.13 -10.57 -17.06
N THR A 110 -8.58 -10.09 -18.21
CA THR A 110 -9.84 -10.53 -18.82
C THR A 110 -9.64 -11.92 -19.43
N LYS A 111 -10.75 -12.67 -19.61
CA LYS A 111 -10.71 -13.99 -20.26
C LYS A 111 -10.15 -13.99 -21.69
N ALA A 112 -10.13 -12.83 -22.35
CA ALA A 112 -9.64 -12.68 -23.72
C ALA A 112 -8.12 -12.47 -23.80
N GLN A 113 -7.45 -12.18 -22.69
CA GLN A 113 -6.02 -11.89 -22.64
C GLN A 113 -5.21 -13.16 -22.39
N ALA A 114 -4.03 -13.25 -23.02
CA ALA A 114 -3.13 -14.37 -22.82
C ALA A 114 -2.64 -14.45 -21.37
N ALA A 115 -2.38 -15.67 -20.88
CA ALA A 115 -2.05 -15.94 -19.49
C ALA A 115 -0.76 -15.25 -19.01
N ASP A 116 0.17 -14.96 -19.89
CA ASP A 116 1.45 -14.28 -19.65
C ASP A 116 1.43 -12.78 -20.01
N SER A 117 0.34 -12.29 -20.61
CA SER A 117 0.27 -10.91 -21.08
C SER A 117 0.24 -9.90 -19.94
N VAL A 118 0.89 -8.76 -20.17
CA VAL A 118 0.84 -7.55 -19.35
C VAL A 118 0.52 -6.37 -20.25
N LYS A 119 -0.14 -5.34 -19.71
CA LYS A 119 -0.37 -4.08 -20.42
C LYS A 119 0.98 -3.52 -20.86
N LYS A 120 1.04 -3.02 -22.11
CA LYS A 120 2.19 -2.23 -22.56
C LYS A 120 2.36 -1.04 -21.60
N ARG A 121 3.49 -1.01 -20.91
CA ARG A 121 3.82 0.00 -19.90
C ARG A 121 4.10 1.34 -20.58
N THR A 122 3.69 2.41 -19.92
CA THR A 122 4.11 3.78 -20.27
C THR A 122 5.45 4.09 -19.60
N GLU A 123 6.11 5.15 -20.01
CA GLU A 123 7.36 5.61 -19.36
C GLU A 123 7.16 5.88 -17.87
N VAL A 124 6.01 6.45 -17.48
CA VAL A 124 5.65 6.67 -16.07
C VAL A 124 5.56 5.36 -15.31
N MET A 125 4.92 4.34 -15.89
CA MET A 125 4.82 3.02 -15.25
C MET A 125 6.19 2.36 -15.08
N ASP A 126 7.04 2.43 -16.10
CA ASP A 126 8.40 1.88 -16.04
C ASP A 126 9.28 2.59 -15.01
N ARG A 127 9.19 3.92 -14.94
CA ARG A 127 9.88 4.72 -13.92
C ARG A 127 9.43 4.34 -12.51
N ARG A 128 8.12 4.29 -12.25
CA ARG A 128 7.57 3.92 -10.93
C ARG A 128 7.96 2.49 -10.51
N LEU A 129 7.95 1.54 -11.44
CA LEU A 129 8.43 0.17 -11.16
C LEU A 129 9.93 0.11 -10.88
N SER A 130 10.72 1.00 -11.49
CA SER A 130 12.16 1.11 -11.22
C SER A 130 12.41 1.67 -9.82
N LEU A 131 11.69 2.74 -9.43
CA LEU A 131 11.72 3.27 -8.07
C LEU A 131 11.35 2.19 -7.02
N MET A 132 10.26 1.45 -7.26
CA MET A 132 9.85 0.36 -6.37
C MET A 132 10.89 -0.76 -6.27
N LYS A 133 11.62 -1.04 -7.37
CA LYS A 133 12.72 -2.02 -7.37
C LYS A 133 13.88 -1.55 -6.50
N GLU A 134 14.30 -0.30 -6.66
CA GLU A 134 15.38 0.31 -5.88
C GLU A 134 15.07 0.32 -4.38
N LYS A 135 13.78 0.43 -4.03
CA LYS A 135 13.26 0.41 -2.67
C LYS A 135 12.92 -1.00 -2.14
N ASN A 136 13.11 -2.06 -2.93
CA ASN A 136 12.77 -3.45 -2.59
C ASN A 136 11.31 -3.68 -2.18
N TYR A 137 10.35 -3.02 -2.84
CA TYR A 137 8.92 -3.18 -2.55
C TYR A 137 8.30 -4.46 -3.15
N PHE A 138 9.05 -5.17 -3.99
CA PHE A 138 8.66 -6.46 -4.55
C PHE A 138 9.88 -7.34 -4.73
N ARG A 139 9.66 -8.64 -4.89
CA ARG A 139 10.69 -9.61 -5.26
C ARG A 139 10.70 -9.83 -6.77
N MET A 140 11.88 -9.91 -7.38
CA MET A 140 12.02 -10.39 -8.76
C MET A 140 11.92 -11.91 -8.82
N VAL A 141 11.16 -12.45 -9.78
CA VAL A 141 11.11 -13.89 -10.05
C VAL A 141 12.14 -14.23 -11.12
N PRO A 142 13.22 -14.95 -10.79
CA PRO A 142 14.23 -15.32 -11.78
C PRO A 142 13.65 -16.33 -12.78
N GLU A 143 14.22 -16.38 -13.98
CA GLU A 143 13.69 -17.17 -15.10
C GLU A 143 13.53 -18.66 -14.76
N ASN A 144 14.47 -19.22 -14.01
CA ASN A 144 14.46 -20.62 -13.56
C ASN A 144 13.36 -20.93 -12.52
N GLU A 145 12.72 -19.92 -11.92
CA GLU A 145 11.62 -20.10 -10.95
C GLU A 145 10.26 -19.70 -11.50
N ARG A 146 10.15 -19.23 -12.76
CA ARG A 146 8.87 -18.79 -13.34
C ARG A 146 7.78 -19.87 -13.28
N GLU A 147 8.14 -21.12 -13.53
CA GLU A 147 7.20 -22.25 -13.49
C GLU A 147 6.62 -22.44 -12.08
N LYS A 148 7.44 -22.27 -11.04
CA LYS A 148 7.03 -22.40 -9.64
C LYS A 148 5.91 -21.42 -9.29
N TYR A 149 5.97 -20.19 -9.79
CA TYR A 149 5.00 -19.13 -9.48
C TYR A 149 3.91 -18.96 -10.55
N SER A 150 3.87 -19.84 -11.56
CA SER A 150 2.94 -19.74 -12.70
C SER A 150 1.45 -19.79 -12.31
N THR A 151 1.13 -20.37 -11.15
CA THR A 151 -0.23 -20.51 -10.63
C THR A 151 -0.69 -19.34 -9.75
N ILE A 152 0.24 -18.50 -9.29
CA ILE A 152 -0.08 -17.29 -8.52
C ILE A 152 -0.96 -16.38 -9.38
N PHE A 153 -1.91 -15.69 -8.74
CA PHE A 153 -2.75 -14.72 -9.45
C PHE A 153 -1.88 -13.69 -10.18
N SER A 154 -2.06 -13.61 -11.50
CA SER A 154 -1.30 -12.70 -12.35
C SER A 154 -2.13 -11.48 -12.76
N ALA A 155 -1.63 -10.29 -12.46
CA ALA A 155 -2.24 -9.03 -12.84
C ALA A 155 -1.89 -8.64 -14.29
N TYR A 156 -2.83 -7.99 -14.97
CA TYR A 156 -2.62 -7.40 -16.30
C TYR A 156 -1.99 -6.01 -16.23
N ASN A 157 -2.40 -5.21 -15.24
CA ASN A 157 -1.98 -3.82 -15.08
C ASN A 157 -1.73 -3.50 -13.61
N ILE A 158 -0.91 -2.48 -13.37
CA ILE A 158 -0.61 -1.90 -12.06
C ILE A 158 -0.89 -0.39 -12.09
N GLU A 159 -1.44 0.13 -11.01
CA GLU A 159 -1.63 1.55 -10.72
C GLU A 159 -0.92 1.86 -9.41
N ALA A 160 0.19 2.57 -9.52
CA ALA A 160 1.06 2.95 -8.42
C ALA A 160 0.85 4.43 -8.04
N PRO A 161 1.11 4.84 -6.80
CA PRO A 161 1.05 6.23 -6.40
C PRO A 161 2.08 7.07 -7.16
N VAL A 162 1.98 8.39 -7.06
CA VAL A 162 2.95 9.31 -7.66
C VAL A 162 4.37 9.08 -7.13
N ASP A 163 5.35 9.47 -7.94
CA ASP A 163 6.75 9.12 -7.75
C ASP A 163 7.29 9.51 -6.38
N VAL A 164 7.01 10.74 -5.95
CA VAL A 164 7.51 11.27 -4.67
C VAL A 164 6.99 10.45 -3.49
N LEU A 165 5.79 9.87 -3.58
CA LEU A 165 5.24 9.00 -2.54
C LEU A 165 5.87 7.60 -2.56
N ILE A 166 6.30 7.10 -3.71
CA ILE A 166 7.07 5.84 -3.78
C ILE A 166 8.44 6.04 -3.12
N GLU A 167 9.11 7.15 -3.47
CA GLU A 167 10.46 7.48 -3.00
C GLU A 167 10.52 7.66 -1.47
N LYS A 168 9.52 8.34 -0.91
CA LYS A 168 9.50 8.81 0.48
C LYS A 168 8.60 8.02 1.45
N SER A 169 8.08 6.87 1.02
CA SER A 169 7.32 5.96 1.90
C SER A 169 8.18 4.84 2.48
N ALA A 170 7.58 4.09 3.40
CA ALA A 170 8.08 2.80 3.88
C ALA A 170 7.68 1.64 2.96
N GLY A 171 6.72 1.84 2.04
CA GLY A 171 6.27 0.83 1.10
C GLY A 171 5.02 1.23 0.32
N VAL A 172 4.78 0.49 -0.77
CA VAL A 172 3.57 0.63 -1.59
C VAL A 172 3.02 -0.76 -1.86
N TYR A 173 1.77 -1.02 -1.42
CA TYR A 173 1.21 -2.37 -1.41
C TYR A 173 -0.27 -2.39 -1.76
N PHE A 174 -0.76 -3.57 -2.12
CA PHE A 174 -2.16 -3.81 -2.44
C PHE A 174 -2.89 -4.48 -1.28
N PHE A 175 -4.20 -4.32 -1.24
CA PHE A 175 -5.11 -4.98 -0.30
C PHE A 175 -6.39 -5.48 -0.99
N GLN A 176 -6.41 -5.40 -2.33
CA GLN A 176 -7.53 -5.87 -3.14
C GLN A 176 -7.71 -7.38 -2.98
N SER A 177 -8.96 -7.79 -3.02
CA SER A 177 -9.40 -9.17 -2.86
C SER A 177 -10.65 -9.38 -3.70
N GLU A 178 -10.84 -10.60 -4.19
CA GLU A 178 -12.03 -10.97 -4.95
C GLU A 178 -12.98 -11.75 -4.03
N PRO A 179 -14.28 -11.46 -4.04
CA PRO A 179 -15.26 -12.29 -3.34
C PRO A 179 -15.32 -13.69 -3.97
N ASP A 180 -15.71 -14.69 -3.18
CA ASP A 180 -16.05 -16.00 -3.71
C ASP A 180 -17.29 -15.91 -4.62
N PRO A 181 -17.59 -16.93 -5.45
CA PRO A 181 -18.73 -16.90 -6.38
C PRO A 181 -20.10 -16.61 -5.75
N ASP A 182 -20.26 -16.83 -4.44
CA ASP A 182 -21.46 -16.53 -3.68
C ASP A 182 -21.48 -15.12 -3.06
N GLY A 183 -20.48 -14.29 -3.39
CA GLY A 183 -20.34 -12.92 -2.91
C GLY A 183 -19.68 -12.80 -1.53
N LEU A 184 -19.47 -13.92 -0.83
CA LEU A 184 -18.80 -13.92 0.47
C LEU A 184 -17.30 -13.93 0.28
N GLN A 185 -16.59 -13.13 1.05
CA GLN A 185 -15.15 -13.13 1.02
C GLN A 185 -14.63 -14.16 2.01
N ARG A 186 -13.86 -15.16 1.57
CA ARG A 186 -13.22 -16.14 2.47
C ARG A 186 -11.73 -16.33 2.19
N ARG A 187 -11.24 -15.70 1.14
CA ARG A 187 -9.87 -15.83 0.66
C ARG A 187 -9.27 -14.45 0.52
N PHE A 188 -8.04 -14.32 0.97
CA PHE A 188 -7.29 -13.08 0.85
C PHE A 188 -5.96 -13.36 0.13
N PRO A 189 -5.66 -12.68 -0.98
CA PRO A 189 -4.39 -12.84 -1.67
C PRO A 189 -3.25 -12.25 -0.82
N LEU A 190 -2.21 -13.05 -0.57
CA LEU A 190 -0.98 -12.55 0.05
C LEU A 190 0.06 -12.11 -0.97
N LEU A 191 -0.11 -12.55 -2.23
CA LEU A 191 0.83 -12.34 -3.32
C LEU A 191 0.08 -12.00 -4.60
N VAL A 192 0.65 -11.09 -5.40
CA VAL A 192 0.23 -10.84 -6.79
C VAL A 192 1.47 -10.89 -7.68
N LEU A 193 1.37 -11.64 -8.79
CA LEU A 193 2.40 -11.68 -9.81
C LEU A 193 2.10 -10.64 -10.90
N TYR A 194 3.04 -9.74 -11.19
CA TYR A 194 2.94 -8.79 -12.30
C TYR A 194 4.19 -8.85 -13.18
N GLY A 195 4.05 -9.49 -14.34
CA GLY A 195 5.20 -9.88 -15.16
C GLY A 195 6.10 -10.85 -14.39
N ASP A 196 7.34 -10.47 -14.17
CA ASP A 196 8.38 -11.19 -13.42
C ASP A 196 8.58 -10.63 -12.00
N ARG A 197 7.56 -9.97 -11.43
CA ARG A 197 7.62 -9.35 -10.10
C ARG A 197 6.54 -9.91 -9.20
N LEU A 198 6.93 -10.37 -8.02
CA LEU A 198 6.02 -10.84 -6.98
C LEU A 198 5.84 -9.72 -5.95
N PHE A 199 4.62 -9.22 -5.83
CA PHE A 199 4.27 -8.18 -4.88
C PHE A 199 3.59 -8.79 -3.65
N PRO A 200 3.99 -8.40 -2.43
CA PRO A 200 3.28 -8.80 -1.22
C PRO A 200 2.03 -7.93 -1.00
N ALA A 201 0.99 -8.52 -0.40
CA ALA A 201 -0.13 -7.75 0.12
C ALA A 201 0.32 -6.84 1.28
N ALA A 202 -0.40 -5.76 1.52
CA ALA A 202 -0.07 -4.79 2.56
C ALA A 202 0.01 -5.43 3.95
N SER A 203 -0.91 -6.35 4.27
CA SER A 203 -0.90 -7.08 5.54
C SER A 203 0.36 -7.94 5.72
N LEU A 204 0.80 -8.63 4.66
CA LEU A 204 2.04 -9.39 4.69
C LEU A 204 3.25 -8.47 4.85
N ALA A 205 3.32 -7.38 4.08
CA ALA A 205 4.43 -6.44 4.16
C ALA A 205 4.55 -5.77 5.54
N MET A 206 3.42 -5.37 6.14
CA MET A 206 3.37 -4.81 7.49
C MET A 206 3.81 -5.84 8.53
N ALA A 207 3.36 -7.09 8.43
CA ALA A 207 3.81 -8.17 9.31
C ALA A 207 5.31 -8.42 9.20
N LEU A 208 5.85 -8.49 7.97
CA LEU A 208 7.28 -8.66 7.74
C LEU A 208 8.09 -7.51 8.33
N ARG A 209 7.61 -6.27 8.21
CA ARG A 209 8.24 -5.12 8.85
C ARG A 209 8.25 -5.23 10.37
N HIS A 210 7.11 -5.56 10.98
CA HIS A 210 7.00 -5.78 12.43
C HIS A 210 8.05 -6.76 12.94
N TYR A 211 8.18 -7.89 12.24
CA TYR A 211 9.17 -8.92 12.57
C TYR A 211 10.60 -8.65 12.05
N LYS A 212 10.81 -7.52 11.36
CA LYS A 212 12.10 -7.12 10.74
C LYS A 212 12.64 -8.16 9.75
N VAL A 213 11.74 -8.77 8.99
CA VAL A 213 12.04 -9.81 7.98
C VAL A 213 12.00 -9.20 6.59
N SER A 214 12.99 -9.52 5.75
CA SER A 214 12.97 -9.11 4.35
C SER A 214 11.95 -9.91 3.57
N PHE A 215 11.21 -9.28 2.66
CA PHE A 215 10.35 -10.03 1.77
C PHE A 215 11.14 -11.04 0.93
N ASP A 216 12.43 -10.83 0.67
CA ASP A 216 13.31 -11.76 -0.06
C ASP A 216 13.71 -13.04 0.71
N SER A 217 13.55 -13.07 2.04
CA SER A 217 13.80 -14.28 2.83
C SER A 217 12.55 -15.15 3.00
N VAL A 218 11.38 -14.66 2.57
CA VAL A 218 10.13 -15.40 2.68
C VAL A 218 10.15 -16.61 1.75
N GLU A 219 9.98 -17.80 2.31
CA GLU A 219 9.78 -19.01 1.53
C GLU A 219 8.32 -19.09 1.07
N ILE A 220 8.14 -19.31 -0.22
CA ILE A 220 6.82 -19.33 -0.86
C ILE A 220 6.72 -20.61 -1.66
N GLU A 221 5.80 -21.48 -1.28
CA GLU A 221 5.48 -22.74 -1.95
C GLU A 221 3.99 -22.70 -2.34
N PRO A 222 3.66 -22.25 -3.57
CA PRO A 222 2.28 -22.14 -4.02
C PRO A 222 1.51 -23.45 -3.86
N GLY A 223 0.30 -23.39 -3.31
CA GLY A 223 -0.50 -24.58 -2.99
C GLY A 223 -0.17 -25.25 -1.66
N LYS A 224 0.85 -24.76 -0.94
CA LYS A 224 1.26 -25.29 0.36
C LYS A 224 1.29 -24.18 1.42
N TYR A 225 2.25 -23.26 1.33
CA TYR A 225 2.49 -22.27 2.38
C TYR A 225 3.33 -21.07 1.93
N LEU A 226 3.27 -20.04 2.75
CA LEU A 226 4.27 -18.99 2.90
C LEU A 226 4.89 -19.12 4.29
N ARG A 227 6.21 -19.00 4.41
CA ARG A 227 6.94 -19.25 5.66
C ARG A 227 8.11 -18.27 5.84
N PHE A 228 8.33 -17.83 7.07
CA PHE A 228 9.49 -17.01 7.44
C PHE A 228 9.82 -17.12 8.93
N ASP A 229 11.11 -17.09 9.22
CA ASP A 229 11.63 -17.06 10.59
C ASP A 229 11.44 -15.66 11.20
N ILE A 230 11.18 -15.62 12.51
CA ILE A 230 10.97 -14.39 13.27
C ILE A 230 11.76 -14.43 14.58
N ASN A 231 12.06 -13.26 15.16
CA ASN A 231 12.58 -13.19 16.53
C ASN A 231 11.43 -13.48 17.53
N PRO A 232 11.53 -14.53 18.36
CA PRO A 232 10.52 -14.82 19.39
C PRO A 232 10.22 -13.67 20.35
N GLU A 233 11.15 -12.74 20.55
CA GLU A 233 10.96 -11.57 21.41
C GLU A 233 9.98 -10.54 20.83
N LEU A 234 9.72 -10.57 19.52
CA LEU A 234 8.80 -9.65 18.83
C LEU A 234 7.38 -10.23 18.68
N ASP A 235 7.17 -11.47 19.12
CA ASP A 235 5.92 -12.20 18.97
C ASP A 235 5.24 -12.44 20.33
N ASP A 236 3.96 -12.07 20.43
CA ASP A 236 3.17 -12.23 21.64
C ASP A 236 3.09 -13.69 22.14
N PHE A 237 3.31 -14.66 21.24
CA PHE A 237 3.23 -16.09 21.52
C PHE A 237 4.61 -16.77 21.57
N GLY A 238 5.71 -16.01 21.48
CA GLY A 238 7.07 -16.52 21.52
C GLY A 238 7.42 -17.47 20.37
N ARG A 239 6.76 -17.33 19.21
CA ARG A 239 7.02 -18.15 18.03
C ARG A 239 8.36 -17.76 17.40
N SER A 240 9.10 -18.74 16.88
CA SER A 240 10.33 -18.52 16.10
C SER A 240 10.09 -18.50 14.59
N GLU A 241 8.90 -18.87 14.15
CA GLU A 241 8.54 -18.99 12.74
C GLU A 241 7.05 -18.67 12.55
N ILE A 242 6.72 -18.02 11.44
CA ILE A 242 5.36 -17.86 10.95
C ILE A 242 5.17 -18.74 9.73
N HIS A 243 4.12 -19.55 9.75
CA HIS A 243 3.75 -20.45 8.66
C HIS A 243 2.27 -20.22 8.27
N ILE A 244 2.04 -19.68 7.07
CA ILE A 244 0.71 -19.32 6.57
C ILE A 244 0.34 -20.24 5.40
N PRO A 245 -0.69 -21.10 5.53
CA PRO A 245 -1.16 -21.91 4.42
C PRO A 245 -1.68 -21.04 3.27
N ILE A 246 -1.24 -21.32 2.04
CA ILE A 246 -1.72 -20.65 0.82
C ILE A 246 -2.16 -21.67 -0.23
N ASN A 247 -3.19 -21.32 -1.00
CA ASN A 247 -3.56 -22.11 -2.18
C ASN A 247 -2.59 -21.84 -3.36
N GLU A 248 -2.80 -22.53 -4.49
CA GLU A 248 -1.98 -22.36 -5.70
C GLU A 248 -1.97 -20.92 -6.23
N LYS A 249 -3.03 -20.15 -5.96
CA LYS A 249 -3.15 -18.75 -6.35
C LYS A 249 -2.47 -17.76 -5.39
N GLY A 250 -1.85 -18.25 -4.31
CA GLY A 250 -1.20 -17.40 -3.30
C GLY A 250 -2.17 -16.76 -2.31
N GLN A 251 -3.35 -17.36 -2.12
CA GLN A 251 -4.38 -16.84 -1.21
C GLN A 251 -4.43 -17.66 0.08
N MET A 252 -4.54 -16.97 1.21
CA MET A 252 -4.86 -17.60 2.50
C MET A 252 -6.38 -17.65 2.71
N VAL A 253 -6.84 -18.60 3.53
CA VAL A 253 -8.22 -18.64 4.01
C VAL A 253 -8.37 -17.70 5.19
N VAL A 254 -9.38 -16.85 5.17
CA VAL A 254 -9.70 -15.90 6.24
C VAL A 254 -11.06 -16.28 6.84
N ASN A 255 -11.09 -16.35 8.17
CA ASN A 255 -12.33 -16.53 8.92
C ASN A 255 -12.79 -15.18 9.46
N TRP A 256 -13.79 -14.57 8.83
CA TRP A 256 -14.38 -13.28 9.23
C TRP A 256 -15.43 -13.43 10.36
N ALA A 257 -15.34 -14.51 11.15
CA ALA A 257 -16.34 -14.90 12.14
C ALA A 257 -16.64 -13.80 13.16
#